data_AF-A0A1M6G760-F1
#
_entry.id   AF-A0A1M6G760-F1
#
_cell.length_a   1.000
_cell.length_b   1.000
_cell.length_c   1.000
_cell.angle_alpha   90.00
_cell.angle_beta   90.00
_cell.angle_gamma   90.00
#
_symmetry.space_group_name_H-M   'P 1'
#
loop_
_entity.id
_entity.type
_entity.pdbx_description
1 polymer ?
#
loop_
_entity_poly.entity_id
_entity_poly.type
_entity_poly.pdbx_seq_one_letter_code
_entity_poly.pdbx_strand_id
1 'polypeptide(L)'
;MKQKSKKIFKVILIMILIVIAFMIGSNKLVHTEYNSLNDMDKNMLKQLSEVYETYNNKSQDIWKEGYNFKGIPLVLTPASKDNGMLHTYSYVVGVDKLEDSIFSKKIETPKEMNLPPIYRVSAISPSVSSSWLPFNFTFTDIGKQHAAFFKYTSSNTKTSDADRAFKYTLMHEVFHEYRQVALWKNVNNLRSSIQVDERNKEQYQLFLTEFAILDKANSANDKSELLNILSDFVTVREARYSKFDYMKQEKSVETLEGCAQYVEYKYSTLVGDIYKHPFNTKVQNGKFADRFSKKSLLDTTSKTKLNGFMDKDLYYYVGSSEGILLDKLQINWKDSVENNELVYDILKREVRKQVSGDRKSLEDIKNEYGYNTFGESAQIIANNFK
;
A
#
# COMPACT_ATOMS: atom_id res chain seq x y z
N MET A 1 22.02 46.36 23.17
CA MET A 1 20.63 46.64 22.71
C MET A 1 20.06 47.87 23.41
N LYS A 2 19.62 48.88 22.64
CA LYS A 2 18.95 50.09 23.17
C LYS A 2 17.74 49.69 24.04
N GLN A 3 17.47 50.40 25.14
CA GLN A 3 16.43 50.07 26.14
C GLN A 3 15.03 49.84 25.54
N LYS A 4 14.69 50.55 24.45
CA LYS A 4 13.45 50.34 23.67
C LYS A 4 13.39 48.97 22.99
N SER A 5 14.51 48.47 22.45
CA SER A 5 14.61 47.14 21.82
C SER A 5 14.43 46.01 22.85
N LYS A 6 14.91 46.18 24.09
CA LYS A 6 14.66 45.22 25.18
C LYS A 6 13.18 45.16 25.59
N LYS A 7 12.46 46.29 25.60
CA LYS A 7 11.01 46.32 25.89
C LYS A 7 10.19 45.63 24.81
N ILE A 8 10.47 45.92 23.54
CA ILE A 8 9.80 45.28 22.40
C ILE A 8 10.03 43.76 22.43
N PHE A 9 11.27 43.32 22.65
CA PHE A 9 11.59 41.90 22.76
C PHE A 9 10.80 41.19 23.87
N LYS A 10 10.68 41.82 25.06
CA LYS A 10 9.87 41.28 26.17
C LYS A 10 8.40 41.15 25.81
N VAL A 11 7.82 42.15 25.14
CA VAL A 11 6.42 42.10 24.69
C VAL A 11 6.20 40.96 23.70
N ILE A 12 7.10 40.80 22.73
CA ILE A 12 7.04 39.69 21.75
C ILE A 12 7.11 38.34 22.47
N LEU A 13 8.05 38.17 23.41
CA LEU A 13 8.20 36.93 24.18
C LEU A 13 6.94 36.59 24.97
N ILE A 14 6.33 37.59 25.64
CA ILE A 14 5.08 37.39 26.39
C ILE A 14 3.95 36.97 25.45
N MET A 15 3.81 37.60 24.28
CA MET A 15 2.79 37.20 23.30
C MET A 15 3.00 35.76 22.82
N ILE A 16 4.23 35.35 22.54
CA ILE A 16 4.55 33.96 22.16
C ILE A 16 4.15 32.99 23.27
N LEU A 17 4.47 33.29 24.53
CA LEU A 17 4.11 32.43 25.67
C LEU A 17 2.59 32.32 25.86
N ILE A 18 1.85 33.43 25.68
CA ILE A 18 0.38 33.41 25.73
C ILE A 18 -0.19 32.52 24.62
N VAL A 19 0.36 32.63 23.41
CA VAL A 19 -0.05 31.82 22.25
C VAL A 19 0.24 30.34 22.47
N ILE A 20 1.41 30.00 23.03
CA ILE A 20 1.76 28.61 23.41
C ILE A 20 0.80 28.09 24.48
N ALA A 21 0.56 28.85 25.55
CA ALA A 21 -0.34 28.46 26.63
C ALA A 21 -1.77 28.27 26.12
N PHE A 22 -2.24 29.15 25.24
CA PHE A 22 -3.54 29.03 24.59
C PHE A 22 -3.65 27.76 23.73
N MET A 23 -2.62 27.45 22.93
CA MET A 23 -2.61 26.23 22.11
C MET A 23 -2.64 24.96 22.98
N ILE A 24 -1.87 24.92 24.06
CA ILE A 24 -1.88 23.79 25.02
C ILE A 24 -3.23 23.69 25.72
N GLY A 25 -3.76 24.80 26.23
CA GLY A 25 -5.04 24.85 26.93
C GLY A 25 -6.20 24.43 26.03
N SER A 26 -6.26 24.96 24.80
CA SER A 26 -7.25 24.56 23.79
C SER A 26 -7.15 23.08 23.45
N ASN A 27 -5.92 22.53 23.37
CA ASN A 27 -5.73 21.10 23.15
C ASN A 27 -6.34 20.23 24.25
N LYS A 28 -6.31 20.70 25.50
CA LYS A 28 -6.82 19.97 26.67
C LYS A 28 -8.32 20.13 26.91
N LEU A 29 -8.95 21.18 26.37
CA LEU A 29 -10.33 21.55 26.68
C LEU A 29 -11.31 21.38 25.51
N VAL A 30 -10.82 21.46 24.27
CA VAL A 30 -11.67 21.41 23.07
C VAL A 30 -11.48 20.06 22.37
N HIS A 31 -12.56 19.51 21.84
CA HIS A 31 -12.55 18.27 21.06
C HIS A 31 -11.96 17.07 21.82
N THR A 32 -12.32 16.92 23.10
CA THR A 32 -11.83 15.85 23.98
C THR A 32 -12.68 14.59 23.97
N GLU A 33 -13.81 14.61 23.27
CA GLU A 33 -14.74 13.49 23.15
C GLU A 33 -15.08 13.25 21.68
N TYR A 34 -15.25 11.98 21.28
CA TYR A 34 -15.53 11.59 19.90
C TYR A 34 -16.68 12.38 19.28
N ASN A 35 -17.79 12.57 20.01
CA ASN A 35 -18.96 13.27 19.51
C ASN A 35 -18.70 14.74 19.20
N SER A 36 -17.72 15.35 19.87
CA SER A 36 -17.33 16.74 19.64
C SER A 36 -16.36 16.91 18.47
N LEU A 37 -15.81 15.82 17.91
CA LEU A 37 -14.87 15.89 16.78
C LEU A 37 -15.58 16.28 15.48
N ASN A 38 -14.79 16.82 14.53
CA ASN A 38 -15.27 17.07 13.17
C ASN A 38 -15.45 15.75 12.39
N ASP A 39 -16.17 15.80 11.27
CA ASP A 39 -16.48 14.61 10.46
C ASP A 39 -15.24 13.92 9.88
N MET A 40 -14.19 14.67 9.54
CA MET A 40 -12.97 14.07 8.98
C MET A 40 -12.29 13.17 10.03
N ASP A 41 -12.16 13.66 11.26
CA ASP A 41 -11.57 12.90 12.36
C ASP A 41 -12.45 11.72 12.77
N LYS A 42 -13.77 11.91 12.84
CA LYS A 42 -14.72 10.82 13.12
C LYS A 42 -14.61 9.70 12.09
N ASN A 43 -14.55 10.05 10.80
CA ASN A 43 -14.39 9.09 9.72
C ASN A 43 -13.04 8.38 9.79
N MET A 44 -11.96 9.10 10.07
CA MET A 44 -10.63 8.52 10.27
C MET A 44 -10.64 7.51 11.43
N LEU A 45 -11.17 7.88 12.60
CA LEU A 45 -11.24 7.00 13.77
C LEU A 45 -12.15 5.78 13.54
N LYS A 46 -13.25 5.94 12.79
CA LYS A 46 -14.12 4.83 12.39
C LYS A 46 -13.37 3.84 11.47
N GLN A 47 -12.64 4.35 10.48
CA GLN A 47 -11.81 3.49 9.63
C GLN A 47 -10.70 2.80 10.43
N LEU A 48 -10.04 3.51 11.35
CA LEU A 48 -9.03 2.93 12.22
C LEU A 48 -9.61 1.84 13.12
N SER A 49 -10.81 2.05 13.66
CA SER A 49 -11.54 1.06 14.47
C SER A 49 -11.79 -0.24 13.69
N GLU A 50 -12.28 -0.14 12.45
CA GLU A 50 -12.48 -1.30 11.56
C GLU A 50 -11.16 -2.03 11.28
N VAL A 51 -10.07 -1.30 11.05
CA VAL A 51 -8.72 -1.88 10.85
C VAL A 51 -8.28 -2.65 12.10
N TYR A 52 -8.35 -2.02 13.28
CA TYR A 52 -7.96 -2.67 14.53
C TYR A 52 -8.79 -3.92 14.81
N GLU A 53 -10.12 -3.83 14.66
CA GLU A 53 -11.01 -4.96 14.87
C GLU A 53 -10.71 -6.12 13.92
N THR A 54 -10.55 -5.84 12.63
CA THR A 54 -10.30 -6.87 11.61
C THR A 54 -8.94 -7.53 11.84
N TYR A 55 -7.86 -6.76 12.03
CA TYR A 55 -6.53 -7.34 12.22
C TYR A 55 -6.42 -8.14 13.52
N ASN A 56 -7.01 -7.66 14.61
CA ASN A 56 -6.93 -8.35 15.89
C ASN A 56 -7.69 -9.68 15.88
N ASN A 57 -8.77 -9.78 15.10
CA ASN A 57 -9.62 -10.98 15.07
C ASN A 57 -9.36 -11.90 13.88
N LYS A 58 -8.74 -11.40 12.80
CA LYS A 58 -8.60 -12.08 11.50
C LYS A 58 -7.18 -11.99 10.91
N SER A 59 -6.14 -11.74 11.73
CA SER A 59 -4.74 -11.60 11.26
C SER A 59 -4.26 -12.72 10.32
N GLN A 60 -4.60 -13.98 10.62
CA GLN A 60 -4.26 -15.14 9.78
C GLN A 60 -4.90 -15.08 8.38
N ASP A 61 -6.11 -14.53 8.27
CA ASP A 61 -6.81 -14.39 6.99
C ASP A 61 -6.26 -13.21 6.16
N ILE A 62 -5.55 -12.27 6.78
CA ILE A 62 -4.90 -11.14 6.12
C ILE A 62 -3.50 -11.52 5.66
N TRP A 63 -2.66 -11.99 6.57
CA TRP A 63 -1.28 -12.41 6.27
C TRP A 63 -0.96 -13.70 7.02
N LYS A 64 -0.64 -13.59 8.32
CA LYS A 64 -0.30 -14.70 9.21
C LYS A 64 -0.80 -14.41 10.61
N GLU A 65 -1.02 -15.47 11.39
CA GLU A 65 -1.35 -15.34 12.80
C GLU A 65 -0.33 -14.45 13.52
N GLY A 66 -0.82 -13.55 14.36
CA GLY A 66 0.01 -12.62 15.11
C GLY A 66 0.42 -11.35 14.35
N TYR A 67 0.16 -11.23 13.04
CA TYR A 67 0.28 -9.95 12.34
C TYR A 67 -0.94 -9.05 12.66
N ASN A 68 -0.85 -8.35 13.77
CA ASN A 68 -1.93 -7.52 14.31
C ASN A 68 -1.55 -6.04 14.29
N PHE A 69 -2.57 -5.17 14.29
CA PHE A 69 -2.39 -3.71 14.40
C PHE A 69 -2.18 -3.24 15.84
N LYS A 70 -2.39 -4.13 16.82
CA LYS A 70 -2.26 -3.82 18.24
C LYS A 70 -0.79 -3.59 18.60
N GLY A 71 -0.49 -2.37 19.02
CA GLY A 71 0.87 -1.98 19.44
C GLY A 71 1.71 -1.35 18.34
N ILE A 72 1.13 -1.09 17.16
CA ILE A 72 1.76 -0.25 16.14
C ILE A 72 1.61 1.22 16.57
N PRO A 73 2.70 1.93 16.87
CA PRO A 73 2.62 3.32 17.30
C PRO A 73 2.27 4.21 16.12
N LEU A 74 1.24 5.05 16.26
CA LEU A 74 0.72 5.90 15.19
C LEU A 74 0.72 7.36 15.60
N VAL A 75 1.05 8.24 14.65
CA VAL A 75 0.80 9.69 14.71
C VAL A 75 0.01 10.12 13.48
N LEU A 76 -1.28 10.35 13.68
CA LEU A 76 -2.25 10.66 12.63
C LEU A 76 -2.52 12.17 12.65
N THR A 77 -2.13 12.88 11.59
CA THR A 77 -2.21 14.33 11.53
C THR A 77 -3.24 14.80 10.51
N PRO A 78 -4.27 15.57 10.89
CA PRO A 78 -5.19 16.18 9.94
C PRO A 78 -4.45 17.18 9.05
N ALA A 79 -4.71 17.14 7.74
CA ALA A 79 -4.21 18.09 6.77
C ALA A 79 -5.33 18.54 5.83
N SER A 80 -5.25 19.80 5.37
CA SER A 80 -6.23 20.34 4.41
C SER A 80 -6.06 19.80 3.00
N LYS A 81 -4.87 19.32 2.66
CA LYS A 81 -4.49 18.72 1.39
C LYS A 81 -3.25 17.84 1.58
N ASP A 82 -2.96 17.03 0.58
CA ASP A 82 -1.74 16.23 0.49
C ASP A 82 -0.49 17.12 0.64
N ASN A 83 0.48 16.61 1.39
CA ASN A 83 1.71 17.27 1.80
C ASN A 83 1.48 18.60 2.56
N GLY A 84 0.28 18.80 3.09
CA GLY A 84 -0.08 19.98 3.88
C GLY A 84 0.71 20.05 5.19
N MET A 85 1.27 21.22 5.49
CA MET A 85 2.09 21.44 6.70
C MET A 85 1.28 22.00 7.87
N LEU A 86 0.27 22.82 7.59
CA LEU A 86 -0.49 23.55 8.62
C LEU A 86 -1.54 22.64 9.27
N HIS A 87 -1.43 22.48 10.58
CA HIS A 87 -2.35 21.73 11.42
C HIS A 87 -2.25 22.25 12.87
N THR A 88 -3.21 21.88 13.73
CA THR A 88 -3.26 22.36 15.13
C THR A 88 -3.09 21.24 16.16
N TYR A 89 -3.23 19.98 15.74
CA TYR A 89 -3.07 18.80 16.58
C TYR A 89 -2.75 17.57 15.72
N SER A 90 -2.35 16.49 16.38
CA SER A 90 -2.29 15.12 15.84
C SER A 90 -2.98 14.17 16.82
N TYR A 91 -3.49 13.04 16.34
CA TYR A 91 -3.91 11.92 17.18
C TYR A 91 -2.78 10.91 17.30
N VAL A 92 -2.55 10.41 18.50
CA VAL A 92 -1.45 9.51 18.82
C VAL A 92 -1.96 8.26 19.48
N VAL A 93 -1.43 7.11 19.06
CA VAL A 93 -1.74 5.78 19.59
C VAL A 93 -0.44 5.05 19.92
N GLY A 94 -0.34 4.45 21.10
CA GLY A 94 0.77 3.56 21.46
C GLY A 94 2.15 4.23 21.56
N VAL A 95 2.20 5.51 21.94
CA VAL A 95 3.46 6.27 22.14
C VAL A 95 3.53 6.75 23.59
N ASP A 96 4.15 5.95 24.46
CA ASP A 96 4.19 6.15 25.93
C ASP A 96 4.61 7.57 26.34
N LYS A 97 5.61 8.14 25.65
CA LYS A 97 6.13 9.49 25.92
C LYS A 97 5.07 10.59 25.82
N LEU A 98 3.97 10.33 25.11
CA LEU A 98 2.89 11.27 24.87
C LEU A 98 1.64 11.01 25.72
N GLU A 99 1.60 9.96 26.53
CA GLU A 99 0.42 9.66 27.36
C GLU A 99 0.21 10.70 28.47
N ASP A 100 1.28 11.05 29.20
CA ASP A 100 1.25 12.01 30.33
C ASP A 100 1.85 13.39 29.97
N SER A 101 1.96 13.69 28.67
CA SER A 101 2.55 14.94 28.21
C SER A 101 1.69 16.16 28.53
N ILE A 102 2.33 17.29 28.85
CA ILE A 102 1.62 18.58 28.97
C ILE A 102 0.96 18.98 27.64
N PHE A 103 1.46 18.48 26.52
CA PHE A 103 0.92 18.76 25.19
C PHE A 103 -0.20 17.82 24.76
N SER A 104 -0.52 16.78 25.54
CA SER A 104 -1.49 15.75 25.18
C SER A 104 -2.74 15.76 26.05
N LYS A 105 -3.80 15.18 25.51
CA LYS A 105 -5.04 14.89 26.21
C LYS A 105 -5.64 13.62 25.61
N LYS A 106 -5.89 12.61 26.45
CA LYS A 106 -6.64 11.42 26.04
C LYS A 106 -8.04 11.85 25.59
N ILE A 107 -8.47 11.40 24.41
CA ILE A 107 -9.83 11.61 23.93
C ILE A 107 -10.72 10.45 24.37
N GLU A 108 -11.98 10.76 24.66
CA GLU A 108 -12.98 9.75 24.99
C GLU A 108 -13.62 9.21 23.71
N THR A 109 -13.39 7.93 23.42
CA THR A 109 -14.02 7.22 22.30
C THR A 109 -15.10 6.27 22.81
N PRO A 110 -16.19 6.05 22.06
CA PRO A 110 -17.18 5.04 22.37
C PRO A 110 -16.51 3.66 22.53
N LYS A 111 -16.96 2.86 23.50
CA LYS A 111 -16.34 1.58 23.84
C LYS A 111 -16.44 0.58 22.69
N GLU A 112 -17.54 0.65 21.94
CA GLU A 112 -17.80 -0.16 20.75
C GLU A 112 -16.79 0.05 19.62
N MET A 113 -16.02 1.16 19.62
CA MET A 113 -14.96 1.35 18.64
C MET A 113 -13.76 0.40 18.87
N ASN A 114 -13.64 -0.22 20.06
CA ASN A 114 -12.55 -1.14 20.39
C ASN A 114 -11.14 -0.59 20.09
N LEU A 115 -10.99 0.74 20.14
CA LEU A 115 -9.73 1.42 19.87
C LEU A 115 -8.84 1.40 21.13
N PRO A 116 -7.51 1.29 20.99
CA PRO A 116 -6.60 1.61 22.08
C PRO A 116 -6.76 3.08 22.52
N PRO A 117 -6.21 3.47 23.69
CA PRO A 117 -6.18 4.87 24.09
C PRO A 117 -5.61 5.77 22.99
N ILE A 118 -6.38 6.80 22.62
CA ILE A 118 -5.97 7.81 21.65
C ILE A 118 -5.74 9.12 22.39
N TYR A 119 -4.60 9.76 22.09
CA TYR A 119 -4.22 11.04 22.66
C TYR A 119 -4.23 12.10 21.57
N ARG A 120 -4.98 13.18 21.79
CA ARG A 120 -4.87 14.38 20.98
C ARG A 120 -3.69 15.21 21.47
N VAL A 121 -2.72 15.44 20.60
CA VAL A 121 -1.44 16.09 20.91
C VAL A 121 -1.36 17.40 20.15
N SER A 122 -1.05 18.48 20.87
CA SER A 122 -0.90 19.82 20.29
C SER A 122 0.22 19.84 19.24
N ALA A 123 0.00 20.52 18.12
CA ALA A 123 0.98 20.61 17.03
C ALA A 123 2.31 21.28 17.43
N ILE A 124 2.35 22.01 18.55
CA ILE A 124 3.59 22.58 19.11
C ILE A 124 4.37 21.62 20.01
N SER A 125 3.89 20.39 20.21
CA SER A 125 4.64 19.36 20.91
C SER A 125 5.93 19.04 20.14
N PRO A 126 7.11 19.14 20.77
CA PRO A 126 8.37 18.82 20.10
C PRO A 126 8.42 17.38 19.56
N SER A 127 7.74 16.44 20.21
CA SER A 127 7.71 15.03 19.81
C SER A 127 6.98 14.77 18.49
N VAL A 128 6.16 15.70 18.00
CA VAL A 128 5.44 15.55 16.73
C VAL A 128 5.93 16.55 15.67
N SER A 129 7.07 17.22 15.87
CA SER A 129 7.53 18.28 14.95
C SER A 129 7.68 17.82 13.49
N SER A 130 7.95 16.52 13.26
CA SER A 130 8.00 15.94 11.92
C SER A 130 6.70 16.14 11.13
N SER A 131 5.54 16.24 11.80
CA SER A 131 4.24 16.48 11.15
C SER A 131 4.18 17.82 10.39
N TRP A 132 5.10 18.75 10.63
CA TRP A 132 5.18 20.03 9.90
C TRP A 132 5.91 19.92 8.56
N LEU A 133 6.57 18.82 8.27
CA LEU A 133 7.30 18.62 7.00
C LEU A 133 6.33 18.24 5.86
N PRO A 134 6.63 18.58 4.59
CA PRO A 134 5.71 18.40 3.47
C PRO A 134 5.69 16.97 2.92
N PHE A 135 5.48 15.97 3.78
CA PHE A 135 5.23 14.59 3.40
C PHE A 135 3.83 14.15 3.86
N ASN A 136 3.25 13.16 3.19
CA ASN A 136 2.02 12.49 3.62
C ASN A 136 2.28 11.38 4.63
N PHE A 137 3.42 10.71 4.51
CA PHE A 137 3.74 9.56 5.32
C PHE A 137 5.24 9.50 5.62
N THR A 138 5.60 9.07 6.84
CA THR A 138 6.99 8.78 7.23
C THR A 138 7.01 7.92 8.49
N PHE A 139 8.19 7.47 8.89
CA PHE A 139 8.43 6.87 10.20
C PHE A 139 9.40 7.70 11.01
N THR A 140 9.20 7.77 12.32
CA THR A 140 10.07 8.53 13.22
C THR A 140 10.06 7.93 14.61
N ASP A 141 11.21 7.93 15.26
CA ASP A 141 11.33 7.51 16.65
C ASP A 141 10.84 8.60 17.60
N ILE A 142 9.88 8.24 18.46
CA ILE A 142 9.41 9.07 19.56
C ILE A 142 9.67 8.34 20.88
N GLY A 143 10.77 8.69 21.55
CA GLY A 143 11.16 7.99 22.77
C GLY A 143 11.71 6.60 22.43
N LYS A 144 11.03 5.54 22.87
CA LYS A 144 11.42 4.15 22.58
C LYS A 144 10.61 3.54 21.43
N GLN A 145 9.61 4.26 20.95
CA GLN A 145 8.67 3.79 19.95
C GLN A 145 9.07 4.29 18.57
N HIS A 146 9.24 3.36 17.64
CA HIS A 146 9.27 3.66 16.21
C HIS A 146 7.81 3.86 15.77
N ALA A 147 7.44 5.06 15.29
CA ALA A 147 6.05 5.42 15.04
C ALA A 147 5.80 5.75 13.57
N ALA A 148 4.66 5.27 13.04
CA ALA A 148 4.17 5.64 11.73
C ALA A 148 3.44 6.99 11.78
N PHE A 149 3.95 7.98 11.05
CA PHE A 149 3.33 9.27 10.86
C PHE A 149 2.52 9.26 9.57
N PHE A 150 1.21 9.55 9.67
CA PHE A 150 0.33 9.62 8.52
C PHE A 150 -0.47 10.91 8.52
N LYS A 151 -0.48 11.64 7.41
CA LYS A 151 -1.36 12.79 7.21
C LYS A 151 -2.62 12.39 6.47
N TYR A 152 -3.77 12.63 7.10
CA TYR A 152 -5.07 12.33 6.49
C TYR A 152 -5.81 13.61 6.14
N THR A 153 -6.56 13.57 5.05
CA THR A 153 -7.40 14.68 4.59
C THR A 153 -8.85 14.22 4.46
N SER A 154 -9.77 15.17 4.29
CA SER A 154 -11.19 14.82 4.11
C SER A 154 -11.45 13.99 2.85
N SER A 155 -10.61 14.07 1.80
CA SER A 155 -10.77 13.22 0.63
C SER A 155 -10.39 11.76 0.93
N ASN A 156 -9.26 11.54 1.59
CA ASN A 156 -8.77 10.19 1.90
C ASN A 156 -9.66 9.46 2.92
N THR A 157 -10.32 10.20 3.83
CA THR A 157 -11.22 9.59 4.84
C THR A 157 -12.64 9.32 4.32
N LYS A 158 -12.99 9.71 3.09
CA LYS A 158 -14.33 9.56 2.52
C LYS A 158 -14.36 8.79 1.21
N THR A 159 -13.24 8.76 0.50
CA THR A 159 -13.13 8.05 -0.77
C THR A 159 -13.26 6.54 -0.57
N SER A 160 -13.91 5.89 -1.52
CA SER A 160 -13.91 4.43 -1.67
C SER A 160 -12.86 3.95 -2.68
N ASP A 161 -12.16 4.87 -3.34
CA ASP A 161 -10.98 4.59 -4.16
C ASP A 161 -9.81 4.20 -3.25
N ALA A 162 -9.41 2.94 -3.30
CA ALA A 162 -8.46 2.39 -2.34
C ALA A 162 -7.06 2.97 -2.46
N ASP A 163 -6.63 3.31 -3.68
CA ASP A 163 -5.35 3.98 -3.93
C ASP A 163 -5.23 5.32 -3.18
N ARG A 164 -6.36 5.85 -2.69
CA ARG A 164 -6.45 7.10 -1.94
C ARG A 164 -7.08 6.94 -0.55
N ALA A 165 -7.69 5.81 -0.22
CA ALA A 165 -8.41 5.70 1.04
C ALA A 165 -7.44 5.53 2.20
N PHE A 166 -7.65 6.31 3.26
CA PHE A 166 -6.79 6.35 4.45
C PHE A 166 -6.43 4.96 4.97
N LYS A 167 -7.42 4.07 5.16
CA LYS A 167 -7.19 2.73 5.71
C LYS A 167 -6.25 1.89 4.86
N TYR A 168 -6.39 1.90 3.53
CA TYR A 168 -5.57 1.07 2.64
C TYR A 168 -4.13 1.56 2.61
N THR A 169 -3.93 2.85 2.36
CA THR A 169 -2.58 3.44 2.39
C THR A 169 -1.90 3.25 3.73
N LEU A 170 -2.62 3.41 4.86
CA LEU A 170 -2.05 3.16 6.18
C LEU A 170 -1.59 1.70 6.32
N MET A 171 -2.43 0.74 5.95
CA MET A 171 -2.10 -0.69 6.05
C MET A 171 -0.93 -1.08 5.16
N HIS A 172 -0.85 -0.54 3.94
CA HIS A 172 0.26 -0.79 3.00
C HIS A 172 1.60 -0.38 3.59
N GLU A 173 1.67 0.86 4.05
CA GLU A 173 2.91 1.41 4.57
C GLU A 173 3.29 0.77 5.91
N VAL A 174 2.32 0.51 6.78
CA VAL A 174 2.55 -0.21 8.04
C VAL A 174 3.02 -1.65 7.80
N PHE A 175 2.56 -2.31 6.74
CA PHE A 175 3.06 -3.63 6.37
C PHE A 175 4.54 -3.60 5.97
N HIS A 176 4.95 -2.60 5.17
CA HIS A 176 6.36 -2.41 4.82
C HIS A 176 7.23 -2.32 6.09
N GLU A 177 6.88 -1.46 7.03
CA GLU A 177 7.74 -1.22 8.19
C GLU A 177 7.66 -2.34 9.24
N TYR A 178 6.45 -2.68 9.69
CA TYR A 178 6.28 -3.54 10.85
C TYR A 178 6.22 -5.03 10.52
N ARG A 179 6.12 -5.40 9.23
CA ARG A 179 6.25 -6.80 8.79
C ARG A 179 7.49 -7.01 7.95
N GLN A 180 7.68 -6.24 6.88
CA GLN A 180 8.77 -6.53 5.96
C GLN A 180 10.13 -6.09 6.53
N VAL A 181 10.29 -4.82 6.90
CA VAL A 181 11.54 -4.32 7.52
C VAL A 181 11.86 -5.05 8.82
N ALA A 182 10.84 -5.26 9.66
CA ALA A 182 11.04 -5.91 10.95
C ALA A 182 11.44 -7.40 10.87
N LEU A 183 10.95 -8.16 9.87
CA LEU A 183 11.07 -9.63 9.88
C LEU A 183 11.71 -10.24 8.62
N TRP A 184 11.55 -9.61 7.45
CA TRP A 184 12.07 -10.18 6.21
C TRP A 184 13.58 -9.96 6.16
N LYS A 185 14.33 -11.02 5.85
CA LYS A 185 15.77 -10.85 5.71
C LYS A 185 16.02 -10.10 4.38
N ASN A 186 17.07 -9.27 4.31
CA ASN A 186 17.46 -8.59 3.07
C ASN A 186 16.36 -7.78 2.34
N VAL A 187 15.31 -7.30 3.03
CA VAL A 187 14.26 -6.46 2.39
C VAL A 187 14.86 -5.26 1.65
N ASN A 188 16.00 -4.74 2.14
CA ASN A 188 16.74 -3.63 1.55
C ASN A 188 17.29 -3.92 0.14
N ASN A 189 17.32 -5.19 -0.28
CA ASN A 189 17.72 -5.58 -1.65
C ASN A 189 16.53 -5.59 -2.62
N LEU A 190 15.29 -5.48 -2.12
CA LEU A 190 14.11 -5.36 -2.94
C LEU A 190 13.97 -3.93 -3.49
N ARG A 191 13.11 -3.75 -4.49
CA ARG A 191 12.92 -2.49 -5.21
C ARG A 191 11.45 -2.11 -5.19
N SER A 192 11.15 -0.82 -5.15
CA SER A 192 9.78 -0.28 -5.25
C SER A 192 9.38 0.12 -6.66
N SER A 193 10.32 0.07 -7.62
CA SER A 193 10.08 0.26 -9.05
C SER A 193 11.15 -0.46 -9.87
N ILE A 194 10.88 -0.63 -11.16
CA ILE A 194 11.87 -1.10 -12.12
C ILE A 194 12.52 0.09 -12.83
N GLN A 195 13.73 -0.11 -13.32
CA GLN A 195 14.40 0.84 -14.20
C GLN A 195 14.70 0.15 -15.52
N VAL A 196 14.02 0.57 -16.59
CA VAL A 196 14.26 0.07 -17.94
C VAL A 196 14.91 1.17 -18.75
N ASP A 197 16.02 0.87 -19.42
CA ASP A 197 16.72 1.83 -20.27
C ASP A 197 16.10 1.90 -21.68
N GLU A 198 15.39 0.84 -22.07
CA GLU A 198 14.63 0.77 -23.30
C GLU A 198 13.36 -0.07 -23.14
N ARG A 199 12.36 0.28 -23.94
CA ARG A 199 11.12 -0.49 -24.04
C ARG A 199 11.08 -1.26 -25.35
N ASN A 200 10.86 -2.57 -25.26
CA ASN A 200 10.84 -3.46 -26.41
C ASN A 200 9.43 -3.97 -26.68
N LYS A 201 8.98 -3.86 -27.94
CA LYS A 201 7.65 -4.31 -28.36
C LYS A 201 7.42 -5.80 -28.05
N GLU A 202 8.35 -6.66 -28.40
CA GLU A 202 8.21 -8.11 -28.18
C GLU A 202 8.16 -8.43 -26.69
N GLN A 203 8.96 -7.75 -25.85
CA GLN A 203 8.88 -7.89 -24.40
C GLN A 203 7.47 -7.58 -23.89
N TYR A 204 6.86 -6.47 -24.33
CA TYR A 204 5.50 -6.12 -23.91
C TYR A 204 4.42 -7.01 -24.53
N GLN A 205 4.60 -7.56 -25.73
CA GLN A 205 3.66 -8.56 -26.25
C GLN A 205 3.67 -9.83 -25.38
N LEU A 206 4.84 -10.33 -25.00
CA LEU A 206 4.97 -11.46 -24.08
C LEU A 206 4.35 -11.14 -22.72
N PHE A 207 4.56 -9.91 -22.23
CA PHE A 207 4.00 -9.47 -20.95
C PHE A 207 2.47 -9.38 -20.97
N LEU A 208 1.88 -8.89 -22.06
CA LEU A 208 0.42 -8.89 -22.24
C LEU A 208 -0.15 -10.31 -22.38
N THR A 209 0.61 -11.23 -22.97
CA THR A 209 0.30 -12.66 -22.95
C THR A 209 0.26 -13.20 -21.51
N GLU A 210 1.21 -12.83 -20.65
CA GLU A 210 1.17 -13.22 -19.23
C GLU A 210 -0.11 -12.74 -18.53
N PHE A 211 -0.59 -11.53 -18.82
CA PHE A 211 -1.85 -11.02 -18.24
C PHE A 211 -3.07 -11.80 -18.71
N ALA A 212 -3.13 -12.16 -20.00
CA ALA A 212 -4.19 -13.02 -20.50
C ALA A 212 -4.19 -14.40 -19.81
N ILE A 213 -3.01 -14.93 -19.49
CA ILE A 213 -2.87 -16.18 -18.74
C ILE A 213 -3.36 -16.00 -17.29
N LEU A 214 -2.97 -14.91 -16.60
CA LEU A 214 -3.40 -14.63 -15.24
C LEU A 214 -4.92 -14.39 -15.13
N ASP A 215 -5.53 -13.74 -16.12
CA ASP A 215 -7.00 -13.59 -16.22
C ASP A 215 -7.69 -14.97 -16.27
N LYS A 216 -7.14 -15.90 -17.06
CA LYS A 216 -7.64 -17.28 -17.13
C LYS A 216 -7.42 -18.02 -15.81
N ALA A 217 -6.25 -17.88 -15.18
CA ALA A 217 -5.91 -18.51 -13.90
C ALA A 217 -6.86 -18.09 -12.77
N ASN A 218 -7.24 -16.81 -12.74
CA ASN A 218 -8.21 -16.32 -11.75
C ASN A 218 -9.57 -17.02 -11.88
N SER A 219 -9.97 -17.34 -13.12
CA SER A 219 -11.26 -17.97 -13.44
C SER A 219 -11.26 -19.50 -13.31
N ALA A 220 -10.10 -20.13 -13.10
CA ALA A 220 -9.98 -21.59 -12.99
C ALA A 220 -10.82 -22.14 -11.83
N ASN A 221 -11.54 -23.24 -12.05
CA ASN A 221 -12.48 -23.77 -11.05
C ASN A 221 -11.86 -24.84 -10.15
N ASP A 222 -10.78 -25.48 -10.62
CA ASP A 222 -10.07 -26.51 -9.86
C ASP A 222 -8.54 -26.34 -9.89
N LYS A 223 -7.88 -27.07 -8.99
CA LYS A 223 -6.43 -26.98 -8.78
C LYS A 223 -5.63 -27.49 -10.00
N SER A 224 -6.12 -28.51 -10.71
CA SER A 224 -5.40 -29.08 -11.86
C SER A 224 -5.42 -28.12 -13.06
N GLU A 225 -6.60 -27.56 -13.35
CA GLU A 225 -6.75 -26.50 -14.35
C GLU A 225 -5.83 -25.30 -14.02
N LEU A 226 -5.87 -24.83 -12.77
CA LEU A 226 -5.04 -23.72 -12.32
C LEU A 226 -3.54 -24.01 -12.49
N LEU A 227 -3.07 -25.20 -12.11
CA LEU A 227 -1.66 -25.59 -12.26
C LEU A 227 -1.22 -25.60 -13.72
N ASN A 228 -2.06 -26.09 -14.63
CA ASN A 228 -1.76 -26.11 -16.06
C ASN A 228 -1.67 -24.69 -16.63
N ILE A 229 -2.61 -23.80 -16.27
CA ILE A 229 -2.57 -22.39 -16.69
C ILE A 229 -1.34 -21.68 -16.12
N LEU A 230 -1.00 -21.90 -14.86
CA LEU A 230 0.19 -21.30 -14.26
C LEU A 230 1.50 -21.87 -14.82
N SER A 231 1.49 -23.11 -15.32
CA SER A 231 2.61 -23.66 -16.08
C SER A 231 2.84 -22.91 -17.40
N ASP A 232 1.75 -22.50 -18.08
CA ASP A 232 1.84 -21.64 -19.27
C ASP A 232 2.45 -20.27 -18.90
N PHE A 233 2.00 -19.66 -17.80
CA PHE A 233 2.53 -18.39 -17.28
C PHE A 233 4.03 -18.47 -16.99
N VAL A 234 4.46 -19.51 -16.26
CA VAL A 234 5.88 -19.74 -15.96
C VAL A 234 6.69 -19.91 -17.23
N THR A 235 6.15 -20.60 -18.25
CA THR A 235 6.85 -20.82 -19.52
C THR A 235 7.06 -19.51 -20.29
N VAL A 236 6.03 -18.67 -20.39
CA VAL A 236 6.13 -17.37 -21.07
C VAL A 236 7.09 -16.44 -20.33
N ARG A 237 6.96 -16.35 -18.99
CA ARG A 237 7.79 -15.45 -18.20
C ARG A 237 9.26 -15.85 -18.19
N GLU A 238 9.58 -17.14 -18.09
CA GLU A 238 10.97 -17.59 -18.15
C GLU A 238 11.57 -17.38 -19.55
N ALA A 239 10.77 -17.54 -20.62
CA ALA A 239 11.21 -17.19 -21.96
C ALA A 239 11.46 -15.68 -22.10
N ARG A 240 10.59 -14.84 -21.52
CA ARG A 240 10.76 -13.38 -21.49
C ARG A 240 12.02 -13.00 -20.72
N TYR A 241 12.26 -13.56 -19.54
CA TYR A 241 13.48 -13.31 -18.77
C TYR A 241 14.75 -13.83 -19.43
N SER A 242 14.68 -14.94 -20.15
CA SER A 242 15.85 -15.43 -20.91
C SER A 242 16.25 -14.49 -22.03
N LYS A 243 15.28 -13.76 -22.62
CA LYS A 243 15.53 -12.85 -23.73
C LYS A 243 15.75 -11.40 -23.29
N PHE A 244 15.07 -10.98 -22.23
CA PHE A 244 15.06 -9.63 -21.68
C PHE A 244 15.45 -9.69 -20.19
N ASP A 245 16.71 -10.02 -19.91
CA ASP A 245 17.21 -10.31 -18.56
C ASP A 245 16.98 -9.15 -17.58
N TYR A 246 17.06 -7.90 -18.06
CA TYR A 246 16.81 -6.70 -17.28
C TYR A 246 15.40 -6.66 -16.66
N MET A 247 14.43 -7.39 -17.22
CA MET A 247 13.08 -7.48 -16.65
C MET A 247 13.01 -8.31 -15.37
N LYS A 248 14.02 -9.13 -15.04
CA LYS A 248 14.03 -9.94 -13.80
C LYS A 248 13.92 -9.11 -12.53
N GLN A 249 14.24 -7.81 -12.58
CA GLN A 249 14.08 -6.89 -11.46
C GLN A 249 12.62 -6.72 -11.02
N GLU A 250 11.64 -6.97 -11.92
CA GLU A 250 10.21 -6.87 -11.59
C GLU A 250 9.81 -7.78 -10.43
N LYS A 251 10.44 -8.96 -10.31
CA LYS A 251 10.23 -9.91 -9.21
C LYS A 251 10.46 -9.26 -7.84
N SER A 252 11.39 -8.31 -7.76
CA SER A 252 11.68 -7.59 -6.51
C SER A 252 10.56 -6.63 -6.14
N VAL A 253 9.98 -5.95 -7.14
CA VAL A 253 8.84 -5.04 -6.97
C VAL A 253 7.57 -5.83 -6.66
N GLU A 254 7.29 -6.89 -7.41
CA GLU A 254 6.18 -7.82 -7.16
C GLU A 254 6.24 -8.39 -5.74
N THR A 255 7.44 -8.70 -5.24
CA THR A 255 7.62 -9.21 -3.87
C THR A 255 7.40 -8.13 -2.82
N LEU A 256 8.01 -6.95 -2.97
CA LEU A 256 7.92 -5.87 -1.98
C LEU A 256 6.51 -5.26 -1.97
N GLU A 257 6.10 -4.69 -3.09
CA GLU A 257 4.90 -3.89 -3.24
C GLU A 257 3.66 -4.76 -3.44
N GLY A 258 3.79 -5.86 -4.18
CA GLY A 258 2.68 -6.79 -4.41
C GLY A 258 2.24 -7.52 -3.14
N CYS A 259 3.14 -7.80 -2.20
CA CYS A 259 2.75 -8.38 -0.90
C CYS A 259 2.04 -7.37 0.00
N ALA A 260 2.45 -6.11 -0.01
CA ALA A 260 1.74 -5.04 0.71
C ALA A 260 0.34 -4.82 0.10
N GLN A 261 0.26 -4.79 -1.23
CA GLN A 261 -1.00 -4.71 -1.97
C GLN A 261 -1.92 -5.94 -1.76
N TYR A 262 -1.34 -7.13 -1.61
CA TYR A 262 -2.08 -8.35 -1.26
C TYR A 262 -2.80 -8.20 0.08
N VAL A 263 -2.14 -7.63 1.10
CA VAL A 263 -2.73 -7.40 2.43
C VAL A 263 -3.95 -6.49 2.34
N GLU A 264 -3.91 -5.45 1.51
CA GLU A 264 -5.07 -4.59 1.27
C GLU A 264 -6.26 -5.37 0.69
N TYR A 265 -6.03 -6.25 -0.28
CA TYR A 265 -7.10 -7.05 -0.89
C TYR A 265 -7.68 -8.09 0.05
N LYS A 266 -6.85 -8.71 0.89
CA LYS A 266 -7.34 -9.65 1.91
C LYS A 266 -8.20 -8.92 2.93
N TYR A 267 -7.75 -7.76 3.40
CA TYR A 267 -8.54 -6.90 4.28
C TYR A 267 -9.89 -6.52 3.64
N SER A 268 -9.87 -5.96 2.44
CA SER A 268 -11.07 -5.52 1.73
C SER A 268 -12.09 -6.67 1.54
N THR A 269 -11.58 -7.87 1.24
CA THR A 269 -12.43 -9.07 1.12
C THR A 269 -13.11 -9.42 2.44
N LEU A 270 -12.39 -9.36 3.57
CA LEU A 270 -12.92 -9.68 4.89
C LEU A 270 -14.00 -8.71 5.36
N VAL A 271 -13.82 -7.41 5.10
CA VAL A 271 -14.79 -6.39 5.51
C VAL A 271 -15.90 -6.14 4.48
N GLY A 272 -15.86 -6.85 3.34
CA GLY A 272 -16.87 -6.73 2.29
C GLY A 272 -16.82 -5.42 1.51
N ASP A 273 -15.68 -4.73 1.45
CA ASP A 273 -15.54 -3.43 0.79
C ASP A 273 -15.55 -3.57 -0.74
N ILE A 274 -15.78 -2.46 -1.45
CA ILE A 274 -15.85 -2.45 -2.92
C ILE A 274 -14.49 -2.60 -3.59
N TYR A 275 -13.40 -2.41 -2.84
CA TYR A 275 -12.06 -2.51 -3.37
C TYR A 275 -11.68 -3.97 -3.64
N LYS A 276 -11.79 -4.41 -4.90
CA LYS A 276 -11.44 -5.78 -5.25
C LYS A 276 -10.11 -5.81 -5.99
N HIS A 277 -9.42 -6.94 -5.85
CA HIS A 277 -8.29 -7.28 -6.70
C HIS A 277 -8.67 -7.07 -8.18
N PRO A 278 -7.80 -6.54 -9.06
CA PRO A 278 -8.12 -6.27 -10.45
C PRO A 278 -8.72 -7.45 -11.21
N PHE A 279 -8.37 -8.68 -10.82
CA PHE A 279 -8.92 -9.89 -11.40
C PHE A 279 -10.35 -10.22 -10.92
N ASN A 280 -10.77 -9.64 -9.80
CA ASN A 280 -12.09 -9.80 -9.18
C ASN A 280 -13.00 -8.58 -9.40
N THR A 281 -12.46 -7.49 -9.96
CA THR A 281 -13.25 -6.33 -10.32
C THR A 281 -14.02 -6.59 -11.60
N LYS A 282 -15.36 -6.73 -11.51
CA LYS A 282 -16.26 -6.31 -12.61
C LYS A 282 -16.27 -4.78 -12.72
N VAL A 283 -15.10 -4.14 -12.79
CA VAL A 283 -15.05 -2.70 -13.04
C VAL A 283 -15.25 -2.54 -14.55
N GLN A 284 -16.49 -2.24 -14.94
CA GLN A 284 -16.90 -1.99 -16.32
C GLN A 284 -16.65 -3.16 -17.30
N ASN A 285 -17.13 -4.38 -16.98
CA ASN A 285 -17.23 -5.49 -17.95
C ASN A 285 -15.91 -5.90 -18.66
N GLY A 286 -14.75 -5.89 -18.00
CA GLY A 286 -13.48 -6.28 -18.63
C GLY A 286 -12.56 -7.14 -17.78
N LYS A 287 -11.71 -7.92 -18.44
CA LYS A 287 -10.55 -8.66 -17.91
C LYS A 287 -9.40 -7.69 -17.60
N PHE A 288 -8.39 -8.09 -16.81
CA PHE A 288 -7.24 -7.21 -16.52
C PHE A 288 -6.47 -6.82 -17.79
N ALA A 289 -6.34 -7.75 -18.74
CA ALA A 289 -5.78 -7.45 -20.06
C ALA A 289 -6.50 -6.30 -20.78
N ASP A 290 -7.78 -6.02 -20.50
CA ASP A 290 -8.53 -4.94 -21.14
C ASP A 290 -8.08 -3.55 -20.69
N ARG A 291 -7.38 -3.44 -19.55
CA ARG A 291 -6.67 -2.22 -19.13
C ARG A 291 -5.58 -1.82 -20.14
N PHE A 292 -5.12 -2.78 -20.95
CA PHE A 292 -4.13 -2.59 -21.99
C PHE A 292 -4.74 -2.55 -23.40
N SER A 293 -6.05 -2.35 -23.51
CA SER A 293 -6.65 -2.02 -24.81
C SER A 293 -6.03 -0.73 -25.37
N LYS A 294 -5.96 -0.61 -26.69
CA LYS A 294 -5.49 0.60 -27.37
C LYS A 294 -6.13 1.87 -26.80
N LYS A 295 -7.44 1.85 -26.58
CA LYS A 295 -8.19 3.00 -26.04
C LYS A 295 -7.69 3.36 -24.63
N SER A 296 -7.63 2.37 -23.73
CA SER A 296 -7.17 2.57 -22.35
C SER A 296 -5.73 3.11 -22.29
N LEU A 297 -4.85 2.59 -23.14
CA LEU A 297 -3.45 3.03 -23.21
C LEU A 297 -3.31 4.45 -23.74
N LEU A 298 -4.06 4.83 -24.78
CA LEU A 298 -4.04 6.20 -25.32
C LEU A 298 -4.61 7.21 -24.30
N ASP A 299 -5.70 6.84 -23.61
CA ASP A 299 -6.28 7.68 -22.55
C ASP A 299 -5.31 7.88 -21.38
N THR A 300 -4.52 6.86 -21.04
CA THR A 300 -3.51 6.93 -19.97
C THR A 300 -2.27 7.73 -20.42
N THR A 301 -1.85 7.53 -21.67
CA THR A 301 -0.73 8.25 -22.31
C THR A 301 -0.96 9.76 -22.31
N SER A 302 -2.17 10.20 -22.70
CA SER A 302 -2.54 11.61 -22.74
C SER A 302 -2.45 12.31 -21.37
N LYS A 303 -2.46 11.53 -20.28
CA LYS A 303 -2.37 12.01 -18.89
C LYS A 303 -0.97 11.91 -18.29
N THR A 304 0.07 11.58 -19.07
CA THR A 304 1.48 11.44 -18.64
C THR A 304 1.73 10.43 -17.50
N LYS A 305 0.82 9.47 -17.30
CA LYS A 305 0.91 8.48 -16.21
C LYS A 305 1.41 7.10 -16.63
N LEU A 306 1.55 6.86 -17.94
CA LEU A 306 1.83 5.51 -18.44
C LEU A 306 3.20 5.00 -17.96
N ASN A 307 4.23 5.85 -17.89
CA ASN A 307 5.55 5.39 -17.44
C ASN A 307 5.55 4.98 -15.97
N GLY A 308 5.01 5.83 -15.08
CA GLY A 308 4.84 5.47 -13.68
C GLY A 308 4.03 4.17 -13.50
N PHE A 309 2.95 4.00 -14.28
CA PHE A 309 2.18 2.76 -14.23
C PHE A 309 2.99 1.53 -14.67
N MET A 310 3.66 1.60 -15.83
CA MET A 310 4.41 0.47 -16.40
C MET A 310 5.69 0.13 -15.63
N ASP A 311 6.29 1.10 -14.93
CA ASP A 311 7.56 0.95 -14.25
C ASP A 311 7.38 0.72 -12.73
N LYS A 312 6.16 0.93 -12.20
CA LYS A 312 5.84 0.80 -10.78
C LYS A 312 4.50 0.10 -10.54
N ASP A 313 3.38 0.80 -10.75
CA ASP A 313 2.05 0.37 -10.25
C ASP A 313 1.62 -1.01 -10.77
N LEU A 314 2.03 -1.37 -11.99
CA LEU A 314 1.70 -2.65 -12.59
C LEU A 314 2.16 -3.85 -11.75
N TYR A 315 3.35 -3.77 -11.17
CA TYR A 315 3.95 -4.87 -10.42
C TYR A 315 3.30 -5.08 -9.05
N TYR A 316 2.60 -4.06 -8.52
CA TYR A 316 1.76 -4.21 -7.33
C TYR A 316 0.65 -5.23 -7.61
N TYR A 317 -0.04 -5.04 -8.73
CA TYR A 317 -1.13 -5.93 -9.15
C TYR A 317 -0.63 -7.32 -9.49
N VAL A 318 0.49 -7.45 -10.20
CA VAL A 318 1.04 -8.77 -10.56
C VAL A 318 1.50 -9.51 -9.31
N GLY A 319 2.28 -8.89 -8.44
CA GLY A 319 2.75 -9.55 -7.22
C GLY A 319 1.62 -9.94 -6.26
N SER A 320 0.60 -9.08 -6.11
CA SER A 320 -0.59 -9.45 -5.31
C SER A 320 -1.36 -10.61 -5.91
N SER A 321 -1.41 -10.68 -7.25
CA SER A 321 -2.04 -11.79 -7.97
C SER A 321 -1.36 -13.11 -7.68
N GLU A 322 -0.03 -13.13 -7.73
CA GLU A 322 0.76 -14.32 -7.45
C GLU A 322 0.49 -14.83 -6.02
N GLY A 323 0.41 -13.94 -5.04
CA GLY A 323 0.00 -14.28 -3.68
C GLY A 323 -1.41 -14.89 -3.58
N ILE A 324 -2.39 -14.33 -4.30
CA ILE A 324 -3.76 -14.88 -4.36
C ILE A 324 -3.79 -16.26 -5.03
N LEU A 325 -3.00 -16.44 -6.10
CA LEU A 325 -2.94 -17.70 -6.83
C LEU A 325 -2.24 -18.79 -6.02
N LEU A 326 -1.21 -18.43 -5.24
CA LEU A 326 -0.59 -19.31 -4.26
C LEU A 326 -1.55 -19.73 -3.14
N ASP A 327 -2.38 -18.81 -2.64
CA ASP A 327 -3.48 -19.14 -1.71
C ASP A 327 -4.47 -20.13 -2.34
N LYS A 328 -4.86 -19.90 -3.61
CA LYS A 328 -5.81 -20.76 -4.34
C LYS A 328 -5.24 -22.16 -4.60
N LEU A 329 -3.93 -22.29 -4.77
CA LEU A 329 -3.21 -23.58 -4.83
C LEU A 329 -3.02 -24.24 -3.45
N GLN A 330 -3.40 -23.56 -2.37
CA GLN A 330 -3.23 -23.96 -0.97
C GLN A 330 -1.75 -24.15 -0.60
N ILE A 331 -0.88 -23.24 -1.06
CA ILE A 331 0.54 -23.24 -0.74
C ILE A 331 0.78 -22.35 0.47
N ASN A 332 1.55 -22.83 1.45
CA ASN A 332 2.05 -21.99 2.53
C ASN A 332 3.27 -21.17 2.07
N TRP A 333 3.02 -20.12 1.28
CA TRP A 333 4.06 -19.34 0.61
C TRP A 333 4.61 -18.18 1.46
N LYS A 334 3.85 -17.73 2.46
CA LYS A 334 4.20 -16.56 3.27
C LYS A 334 5.43 -16.79 4.16
N ASP A 335 5.67 -18.03 4.58
CA ASP A 335 6.91 -18.40 5.28
C ASP A 335 8.13 -18.31 4.38
N SER A 336 7.99 -18.69 3.11
CA SER A 336 9.07 -18.62 2.12
C SER A 336 9.43 -17.16 1.79
N VAL A 337 8.43 -16.28 1.60
CA VAL A 337 8.71 -14.87 1.29
C VAL A 337 9.33 -14.12 2.47
N GLU A 338 8.89 -14.41 3.70
CA GLU A 338 9.53 -13.89 4.93
C GLU A 338 10.99 -14.37 5.09
N ASN A 339 11.35 -15.49 4.44
CA ASN A 339 12.70 -16.05 4.40
C ASN A 339 13.45 -15.74 3.09
N ASN A 340 13.06 -14.69 2.35
CA ASN A 340 13.74 -14.11 1.19
C ASN A 340 13.55 -14.83 -0.14
N GLU A 341 12.56 -15.70 -0.26
CA GLU A 341 12.17 -16.17 -1.58
C GLU A 341 11.29 -15.11 -2.26
N LEU A 342 11.58 -14.78 -3.51
CA LEU A 342 10.72 -13.89 -4.29
C LEU A 342 9.40 -14.59 -4.60
N VAL A 343 8.28 -13.85 -4.54
CA VAL A 343 6.93 -14.42 -4.69
C VAL A 343 6.77 -15.21 -6.01
N TYR A 344 7.31 -14.68 -7.10
CA TYR A 344 7.35 -15.38 -8.39
C TYR A 344 8.18 -16.67 -8.35
N ASP A 345 9.33 -16.66 -7.69
CA ASP A 345 10.21 -17.83 -7.64
C ASP A 345 9.59 -18.97 -6.81
N ILE A 346 8.81 -18.63 -5.76
CA ILE A 346 7.97 -19.58 -5.02
C ILE A 346 6.90 -20.17 -5.93
N LEU A 347 6.13 -19.32 -6.63
CA LEU A 347 5.09 -19.75 -7.58
C LEU A 347 5.64 -20.70 -8.64
N LYS A 348 6.73 -20.30 -9.31
CA LYS A 348 7.42 -21.12 -10.31
C LYS A 348 7.83 -22.48 -9.75
N ARG A 349 8.46 -22.49 -8.57
CA ARG A 349 8.91 -23.72 -7.91
C ARG A 349 7.74 -24.66 -7.63
N GLU A 350 6.66 -24.14 -7.06
CA GLU A 350 5.50 -24.96 -6.68
C GLU A 350 4.70 -25.47 -7.88
N VAL A 351 4.52 -24.64 -8.91
CA VAL A 351 3.90 -25.05 -10.17
C VAL A 351 4.72 -26.16 -10.84
N ARG A 352 6.05 -25.99 -10.95
CA ARG A 352 6.92 -27.00 -11.57
C ARG A 352 6.95 -28.34 -10.84
N LYS A 353 6.74 -28.33 -9.52
CA LYS A 353 6.66 -29.55 -8.70
C LYS A 353 5.35 -30.32 -8.89
N GLN A 354 4.26 -29.61 -9.13
CA GLN A 354 2.90 -30.17 -9.09
C GLN A 354 2.27 -30.40 -10.46
N VAL A 355 2.74 -29.72 -11.51
CA VAL A 355 2.21 -29.92 -12.86
C VAL A 355 2.52 -31.33 -13.36
N SER A 356 1.50 -32.03 -13.83
CA SER A 356 1.61 -33.37 -14.43
C SER A 356 1.34 -33.28 -15.93
N GLY A 357 2.21 -33.87 -16.75
CA GLY A 357 2.07 -33.90 -18.21
C GLY A 357 3.10 -33.04 -18.94
N ASP A 358 3.05 -33.11 -20.27
CA ASP A 358 3.97 -32.36 -21.12
C ASP A 358 3.64 -30.87 -21.12
N ARG A 359 4.68 -30.04 -20.99
CA ARG A 359 4.53 -28.60 -21.08
C ARG A 359 4.29 -28.21 -22.53
N LYS A 360 3.30 -27.35 -22.75
CA LYS A 360 3.08 -26.73 -24.07
C LYS A 360 4.32 -25.98 -24.52
N SER A 361 4.55 -25.95 -25.83
CA SER A 361 5.61 -25.10 -26.37
C SER A 361 5.24 -23.63 -26.19
N LEU A 362 6.25 -22.75 -26.20
CA LEU A 362 6.00 -21.30 -26.15
C LEU A 362 5.11 -20.84 -27.30
N GLU A 363 5.22 -21.47 -28.48
CA GLU A 363 4.43 -21.10 -29.64
C GLU A 363 2.96 -21.50 -29.49
N ASP A 364 2.69 -22.68 -28.93
CA ASP A 364 1.32 -23.11 -28.62
C ASP A 364 0.66 -22.15 -27.62
N ILE A 365 1.41 -21.76 -26.57
CA ILE A 365 0.93 -20.81 -25.56
C ILE A 365 0.68 -19.44 -26.21
N LYS A 366 1.60 -18.93 -27.03
CA LYS A 366 1.41 -17.65 -27.76
C LYS A 366 0.13 -17.66 -28.61
N ASN A 367 -0.14 -18.76 -29.30
CA ASN A 367 -1.33 -18.90 -30.13
C ASN A 367 -2.61 -18.99 -29.27
N GLU A 368 -2.60 -19.76 -28.19
CA GLU A 368 -3.75 -19.90 -27.29
C GLU A 368 -4.15 -18.58 -26.62
N TYR A 369 -3.18 -17.82 -26.14
CA TYR A 369 -3.41 -16.58 -25.38
C TYR A 369 -3.32 -15.31 -26.24
N GLY A 370 -3.33 -15.44 -27.56
CA GLY A 370 -3.53 -14.32 -28.48
C GLY A 370 -2.36 -13.34 -28.58
N TYR A 371 -1.12 -13.81 -28.42
CA TYR A 371 0.12 -13.00 -28.50
C TYR A 371 0.16 -12.02 -29.69
N ASN A 372 -0.26 -12.49 -30.87
CA ASN A 372 -0.26 -11.70 -32.09
C ASN A 372 -1.28 -10.56 -32.08
N THR A 373 -2.32 -10.62 -31.23
CA THR A 373 -3.32 -9.56 -31.09
C THR A 373 -2.83 -8.38 -30.26
N PHE A 374 -1.78 -8.57 -29.46
CA PHE A 374 -1.21 -7.53 -28.58
C PHE A 374 -0.19 -6.60 -29.27
N GLY A 375 0.09 -6.80 -30.56
CA GLY A 375 1.15 -6.07 -31.25
C GLY A 375 0.99 -4.55 -31.24
N GLU A 376 -0.24 -4.04 -31.40
CA GLU A 376 -0.49 -2.60 -31.38
C GLU A 376 -0.37 -2.01 -29.97
N SER A 377 -0.97 -2.65 -28.96
CA SER A 377 -0.86 -2.23 -27.55
C SER A 377 0.59 -2.20 -27.08
N ALA A 378 1.35 -3.25 -27.39
CA ALA A 378 2.77 -3.32 -27.06
C ALA A 378 3.59 -2.22 -27.76
N GLN A 379 3.25 -1.88 -29.00
CA GLN A 379 3.89 -0.78 -29.71
C GLN A 379 3.61 0.58 -29.05
N ILE A 380 2.37 0.82 -28.60
CA ILE A 380 2.01 2.05 -27.88
C ILE A 380 2.82 2.18 -26.60
N ILE A 381 2.91 1.11 -25.81
CA ILE A 381 3.70 1.09 -24.57
C ILE A 381 5.18 1.37 -24.86
N ALA A 382 5.73 0.71 -25.88
CA ALA A 382 7.14 0.86 -26.26
C ALA A 382 7.47 2.28 -26.73
N ASN A 383 6.60 2.87 -27.55
CA ASN A 383 6.80 4.23 -28.07
C ASN A 383 6.57 5.33 -27.03
N ASN A 384 5.99 5.01 -25.87
CA ASN A 384 5.70 6.00 -24.83
C ASN A 384 6.82 6.15 -23.79
N PHE A 385 7.95 5.48 -23.99
CA PHE A 385 9.14 5.71 -23.19
C PHE A 385 9.65 7.14 -23.42
N LYS A 386 9.66 7.94 -22.35
CA LYS A 386 10.09 9.35 -22.34
C LYS A 386 10.89 9.62 -21.09
#